data_AF-W2SDM7-F1
#
_entry.id   AF-W2SDM7-F1
#
_cell.length_a   1.000
_cell.length_b   1.000
_cell.length_c   1.000
_cell.angle_alpha   90.00
_cell.angle_beta   90.00
_cell.angle_gamma   90.00
#
_symmetry.space_group_name_H-M   'P 1'
#
loop_
_entity.id
_entity.type
_entity.pdbx_description
1 polymer ?
#
loop_
_entity_poly.entity_id
_entity_poly.type
_entity_poly.pdbx_seq_one_letter_code
_entity_poly.pdbx_strand_id
1 'polypeptide(L)'
;MNLPNLAPLLLCTLAICNSALAWGNLGHRTVAYLASLYLTPEATTFTNHLLNGQDISEAALFPDKIAHIPSFAYTRGWHYIDANDDPPRTCGINMTRDCPSAAPEGCVVSAIANHTARVMDTDLTRFFRGQSLRFVLHFVGDIHQPLHTEKEDRGGNGIEVVFEGKRTNLHSVWDTLIPNKYRKREEWGGGGRDSEEEAAFLWAQELHASDEDQGGLDGECADDAAACALEWAGEANTYVCRYVLKDDVEGVQGMDLAGGYYDGATDIVDRMIRKGGRRLARWINLMAEADAKVGESREDESLVVQDL
;
A
#
# COMPACT_ATOMS: atom_id res chain seq x y z
N MET A 1 -26.04 -51.17 -36.12
CA MET A 1 -26.28 -49.88 -35.44
C MET A 1 -25.04 -49.57 -34.61
N ASN A 2 -24.14 -48.76 -35.14
CA ASN A 2 -22.94 -48.29 -34.44
C ASN A 2 -23.06 -46.76 -34.32
N LEU A 3 -23.08 -46.24 -33.10
CA LEU A 3 -22.91 -44.81 -32.82
C LEU A 3 -21.68 -44.66 -31.92
N PRO A 4 -20.75 -43.72 -32.21
CA PRO A 4 -19.56 -43.53 -31.41
C PRO A 4 -19.84 -42.65 -30.19
N ASN A 5 -19.20 -42.98 -29.08
CA ASN A 5 -19.16 -42.15 -27.87
C ASN A 5 -18.36 -40.86 -28.15
N LEU A 6 -19.04 -39.71 -28.10
CA LEU A 6 -18.40 -38.41 -27.97
C LEU A 6 -18.48 -37.99 -26.50
N ALA A 7 -17.37 -38.16 -25.78
CA ALA A 7 -17.19 -37.53 -24.48
C ALA A 7 -16.95 -36.02 -24.70
N PRO A 8 -17.61 -35.11 -23.96
CA PRO A 8 -17.32 -33.69 -24.07
C PRO A 8 -15.99 -33.43 -23.35
N LEU A 9 -15.01 -32.95 -24.12
CA LEU A 9 -13.76 -32.42 -23.60
C LEU A 9 -14.10 -31.14 -22.80
N LEU A 10 -14.14 -31.27 -21.46
CA LEU A 10 -14.32 -30.14 -20.56
C LEU A 10 -13.08 -29.26 -20.65
N LEU A 11 -13.17 -28.19 -21.45
CA LEU A 11 -12.13 -27.18 -21.56
C LEU A 11 -12.16 -26.35 -20.27
N CYS A 12 -11.39 -26.78 -19.25
CA CYS A 12 -11.12 -25.96 -18.09
C CYS A 12 -10.28 -24.76 -18.54
N THR A 13 -10.93 -23.64 -18.82
CA THR A 13 -10.28 -22.33 -18.85
C THR A 13 -9.76 -22.07 -17.45
N LEU A 14 -8.45 -22.28 -17.23
CA LEU A 14 -7.75 -21.74 -16.08
C LEU A 14 -7.89 -20.21 -16.18
N ALA A 15 -8.86 -19.65 -15.45
CA ALA A 15 -8.84 -18.24 -15.11
C ALA A 15 -7.58 -18.04 -14.27
N ILE A 16 -6.56 -17.42 -14.85
CA ILE A 16 -5.42 -16.93 -14.12
C ILE A 16 -5.99 -15.84 -13.21
N CYS A 17 -6.24 -16.17 -11.95
CA CYS A 17 -6.45 -15.16 -10.92
C CYS A 17 -5.14 -14.39 -10.77
N ASN A 18 -5.00 -13.30 -11.52
CA ASN A 18 -4.12 -12.23 -11.11
C ASN A 18 -4.65 -11.77 -9.77
N SER A 19 -3.95 -12.17 -8.71
CA SER A 19 -4.21 -11.61 -7.40
C SER A 19 -3.74 -10.17 -7.48
N ALA A 20 -4.67 -9.24 -7.34
CA ALA A 20 -4.35 -7.86 -7.06
C ALA A 20 -3.51 -7.80 -5.80
N LEU A 21 -2.25 -7.45 -5.99
CA LEU A 21 -1.43 -6.84 -4.96
C LEU A 21 -1.78 -5.35 -4.98
N ALA A 22 -1.56 -4.65 -3.88
CA ALA A 22 -1.50 -3.19 -3.93
C ALA A 22 -0.34 -2.71 -4.80
N TRP A 23 0.12 -1.45 -4.66
CA TRP A 23 1.29 -0.98 -5.40
C TRP A 23 2.27 -2.12 -5.58
N GLY A 24 2.59 -2.49 -6.83
CA GLY A 24 3.47 -3.63 -7.06
C GLY A 24 4.78 -3.41 -6.31
N ASN A 25 5.56 -4.47 -6.10
CA ASN A 25 6.75 -4.40 -5.23
C ASN A 25 7.60 -3.12 -5.35
N LEU A 26 7.80 -2.61 -6.58
CA LEU A 26 8.51 -1.34 -6.85
C LEU A 26 7.91 -0.17 -6.04
N GLY A 27 6.59 0.03 -6.08
CA GLY A 27 5.92 1.10 -5.36
C GLY A 27 6.04 0.96 -3.84
N HIS A 28 5.78 -0.23 -3.26
CA HIS A 28 5.96 -0.44 -1.82
C HIS A 28 7.38 -0.22 -1.34
N ARG A 29 8.37 -0.74 -2.08
CA ARG A 29 9.77 -0.51 -1.76
C ARG A 29 10.11 0.97 -1.82
N THR A 30 9.59 1.69 -2.82
CA THR A 30 9.86 3.11 -3.01
C THR A 30 9.25 3.92 -1.86
N VAL A 31 8.01 3.65 -1.46
CA VAL A 31 7.37 4.28 -0.29
C VAL A 31 8.19 4.05 0.98
N ALA A 32 8.64 2.81 1.22
CA ALA A 32 9.43 2.44 2.39
C ALA A 32 10.83 3.08 2.39
N TYR A 33 11.54 3.07 1.26
CA TYR A 33 12.83 3.75 1.13
C TYR A 33 12.68 5.25 1.28
N LEU A 34 11.69 5.86 0.63
CA LEU A 34 11.43 7.29 0.76
C LEU A 34 11.15 7.66 2.21
N ALA A 35 10.34 6.87 2.92
CA ALA A 35 10.09 7.10 4.33
C ALA A 35 11.39 7.06 5.16
N SER A 36 12.28 6.10 4.89
CA SER A 36 13.55 5.96 5.59
C SER A 36 14.46 7.20 5.50
N LEU A 37 14.35 7.99 4.42
CA LEU A 37 15.12 9.22 4.23
C LEU A 37 14.66 10.38 5.11
N TYR A 38 13.42 10.32 5.62
CA TYR A 38 12.83 11.33 6.51
C TYR A 38 12.74 10.89 7.98
N LEU A 39 13.26 9.70 8.34
CA LEU A 39 13.23 9.23 9.71
C LEU A 39 14.22 10.02 10.58
N THR A 40 13.83 10.33 11.81
CA THR A 40 14.77 10.84 12.82
C THR A 40 15.75 9.74 13.25
N PRO A 41 16.88 10.06 13.92
CA PRO A 41 17.77 9.04 14.47
C PRO A 41 17.07 8.07 15.43
N GLU A 42 16.14 8.58 16.24
CA GLU A 42 15.33 7.79 17.17
C GLU A 42 14.42 6.84 16.40
N ALA A 43 13.71 7.35 15.39
CA ALA A 43 12.82 6.57 14.54
C ALA A 43 13.55 5.50 13.71
N THR A 44 14.76 5.82 13.26
CA THR A 44 15.66 4.87 12.59
C THR A 44 16.03 3.73 13.53
N THR A 45 16.39 4.05 14.78
CA THR A 45 16.75 3.05 15.80
C THR A 45 15.54 2.19 16.18
N PHE A 46 14.39 2.81 16.42
CA PHE A 46 13.12 2.15 16.71
C PHE A 46 12.72 1.17 15.60
N THR A 47 12.75 1.64 14.35
CA THR A 47 12.43 0.82 13.17
C THR A 47 13.38 -0.35 13.03
N ASN A 48 14.70 -0.13 13.09
CA ASN A 48 15.70 -1.19 12.98
C ASN A 48 15.60 -2.22 14.10
N HIS A 49 15.28 -1.79 15.33
CA HIS A 49 15.05 -2.67 16.46
C HIS A 49 13.85 -3.59 16.21
N LEU A 50 12.69 -3.03 15.84
CA LEU A 50 11.47 -3.80 15.60
C LEU A 50 11.57 -4.71 14.37
N LEU A 51 12.28 -4.28 13.33
CA LEU A 51 12.52 -5.08 12.13
C LEU A 51 13.66 -6.10 12.31
N ASN A 52 14.42 -6.04 13.41
CA ASN A 52 15.56 -6.90 13.68
C ASN A 52 16.61 -6.84 12.55
N GLY A 53 16.90 -5.62 12.08
CA GLY A 53 17.86 -5.36 11.00
C GLY A 53 17.42 -5.81 9.60
N GLN A 54 16.16 -6.21 9.40
CA GLN A 54 15.61 -6.44 8.07
C GLN A 54 15.55 -5.12 7.29
N ASP A 55 15.94 -5.15 6.00
CA ASP A 55 15.75 -4.03 5.09
C ASP A 55 14.28 -3.56 5.07
N ILE A 56 14.06 -2.25 5.16
CA ILE A 56 12.72 -1.66 5.30
C ILE A 56 11.86 -1.87 4.04
N SER A 57 12.48 -1.89 2.86
CA SER A 57 11.78 -2.12 1.60
C SER A 57 11.32 -3.58 1.48
N GLU A 58 12.13 -4.53 1.97
CA GLU A 58 11.76 -5.95 2.06
C GLU A 58 10.67 -6.21 3.10
N ALA A 59 10.73 -5.48 4.22
CA ALA A 59 9.72 -5.52 5.26
C ALA A 59 8.35 -5.04 4.74
N ALA A 60 8.35 -4.03 3.86
CA ALA A 60 7.14 -3.51 3.23
C ALA A 60 6.46 -4.50 2.27
N LEU A 61 7.14 -5.56 1.80
CA LEU A 61 6.52 -6.59 0.96
C LEU A 61 5.87 -7.74 1.74
N PHE A 62 5.94 -7.71 3.08
CA PHE A 62 5.50 -8.83 3.92
C PHE A 62 3.98 -9.11 3.82
N PRO A 63 3.08 -8.12 3.91
CA PRO A 63 1.63 -8.38 3.93
C PRO A 63 1.11 -9.09 2.68
N ASP A 64 1.54 -8.65 1.50
CA ASP A 64 1.25 -9.32 0.23
C ASP A 64 1.70 -10.79 0.23
N LYS A 65 2.95 -11.05 0.66
CA LYS A 65 3.51 -12.41 0.71
C LYS A 65 2.67 -13.32 1.61
N ILE A 66 2.23 -12.84 2.77
CA ILE A 66 1.48 -13.68 3.72
C ILE A 66 0.01 -13.83 3.34
N ALA A 67 -0.60 -12.86 2.65
CA ALA A 67 -2.00 -12.94 2.22
C ALA A 67 -2.29 -14.16 1.31
N HIS A 68 -1.25 -14.72 0.68
CA HIS A 68 -1.33 -15.96 -0.10
C HIS A 68 -1.20 -17.25 0.73
N ILE A 69 -0.76 -17.17 1.98
CA ILE A 69 -0.66 -18.31 2.89
C ILE A 69 -2.05 -18.58 3.48
N PRO A 70 -2.60 -19.81 3.42
CA PRO A 70 -3.96 -20.09 3.88
C PRO A 70 -4.26 -19.64 5.32
N SER A 71 -3.29 -19.73 6.23
CA SER A 71 -3.45 -19.30 7.62
C SER A 71 -3.52 -17.78 7.81
N PHE A 72 -3.16 -17.00 6.80
CA PHE A 72 -3.17 -15.53 6.78
C PHE A 72 -4.11 -14.97 5.71
N ALA A 73 -4.89 -15.82 5.02
CA ALA A 73 -5.78 -15.38 3.95
C ALA A 73 -6.82 -14.34 4.39
N TYR A 74 -7.13 -14.26 5.69
CA TYR A 74 -8.02 -13.27 6.27
C TYR A 74 -7.47 -11.84 6.18
N THR A 75 -6.15 -11.65 5.98
CA THR A 75 -5.55 -10.31 5.86
C THR A 75 -5.80 -9.66 4.50
N ARG A 76 -6.33 -10.39 3.51
CA ARG A 76 -6.57 -9.84 2.16
C ARG A 76 -7.46 -8.61 2.16
N GLY A 77 -8.53 -8.62 2.96
CA GLY A 77 -9.43 -7.47 3.08
C GLY A 77 -8.77 -6.23 3.68
N TRP A 78 -7.62 -6.37 4.33
CA TRP A 78 -6.91 -5.27 4.97
C TRP A 78 -6.10 -4.43 3.99
N HIS A 79 -5.95 -4.84 2.74
CA HIS A 79 -5.19 -4.10 1.74
C HIS A 79 -6.00 -2.96 1.10
N TYR A 80 -7.32 -2.95 1.25
CA TYR A 80 -8.18 -1.98 0.56
C TYR A 80 -9.34 -1.52 1.44
N ILE A 81 -10.04 -0.51 0.95
CA ILE A 81 -11.38 -0.13 1.40
C ILE A 81 -12.27 0.00 0.17
N ASP A 82 -13.30 -0.84 0.10
CA ASP A 82 -14.21 -0.90 -1.05
C ASP A 82 -15.24 0.23 -0.96
N ALA A 83 -14.84 1.45 -1.37
CA ALA A 83 -15.74 2.59 -1.38
C ALA A 83 -16.97 2.29 -2.26
N ASN A 84 -18.16 2.21 -1.65
CA ASN A 84 -19.41 1.99 -2.38
C ASN A 84 -20.03 3.33 -2.78
N ASP A 85 -19.33 4.07 -3.64
CA ASP A 85 -19.70 5.35 -4.25
C ASP A 85 -20.14 5.15 -5.72
N ASP A 86 -20.01 6.15 -6.59
CA ASP A 86 -20.55 6.15 -7.97
C ASP A 86 -19.64 6.93 -8.95
N PRO A 87 -18.41 6.45 -9.21
CA PRO A 87 -17.49 7.10 -10.13
C PRO A 87 -18.04 7.13 -11.58
N PRO A 88 -17.76 8.17 -12.37
CA PRO A 88 -17.06 9.41 -12.00
C PRO A 88 -17.94 10.47 -11.33
N ARG A 89 -19.22 10.20 -11.07
CA ARG A 89 -20.20 11.21 -10.64
C ARG A 89 -19.96 11.65 -9.20
N THR A 90 -19.72 10.70 -8.30
CA THR A 90 -19.41 10.96 -6.90
C THR A 90 -18.39 9.96 -6.40
N CYS A 91 -17.29 10.46 -5.84
CA CYS A 91 -16.29 9.67 -5.14
C CYS A 91 -16.26 10.10 -3.67
N GLY A 92 -16.22 9.13 -2.76
CA GLY A 92 -16.02 9.40 -1.35
C GLY A 92 -16.17 8.16 -0.49
N ILE A 93 -15.42 8.14 0.61
CA ILE A 93 -15.36 7.03 1.55
C ILE A 93 -16.24 7.28 2.76
N ASN A 94 -16.93 6.24 3.22
CA ASN A 94 -17.67 6.21 4.46
C ASN A 94 -17.34 4.93 5.24
N MET A 95 -16.71 5.08 6.41
CA MET A 95 -16.24 3.94 7.21
C MET A 95 -17.34 2.93 7.58
N THR A 96 -18.56 3.37 7.88
CA THR A 96 -19.65 2.45 8.26
C THR A 96 -20.21 1.70 7.06
N ARG A 97 -20.16 2.31 5.87
CA ARG A 97 -20.63 1.73 4.61
C ARG A 97 -19.58 0.78 4.01
N ASP A 98 -18.30 1.17 4.07
CA ASP A 98 -17.24 0.61 3.21
C ASP A 98 -16.26 -0.30 3.97
N CYS A 99 -16.19 -0.21 5.30
CA CYS A 99 -15.28 -1.01 6.11
C CYS A 99 -16.07 -2.08 6.89
N PRO A 100 -15.86 -3.38 6.62
CA PRO A 100 -16.40 -4.44 7.45
C PRO A 100 -15.95 -4.30 8.91
N SER A 101 -16.87 -4.49 9.86
CA SER A 101 -16.60 -4.30 11.29
C SER A 101 -16.41 -5.60 12.09
N ALA A 102 -16.66 -6.76 11.47
CA ALA A 102 -16.59 -8.05 12.15
C ALA A 102 -15.18 -8.65 12.05
N ALA A 103 -14.47 -8.82 13.17
CA ALA A 103 -13.18 -9.51 13.16
C ALA A 103 -13.30 -10.97 12.66
N PRO A 104 -12.31 -11.49 11.89
CA PRO A 104 -11.05 -10.86 11.51
C PRO A 104 -11.14 -9.97 10.24
N GLU A 105 -12.36 -9.75 9.72
CA GLU A 105 -12.60 -8.83 8.61
C GLU A 105 -12.29 -7.39 9.02
N GLY A 106 -12.08 -6.54 8.03
CA GLY A 106 -11.68 -5.16 8.17
C GLY A 106 -11.29 -4.60 6.81
N CYS A 107 -10.89 -3.34 6.82
CA CYS A 107 -10.35 -2.61 5.67
C CYS A 107 -9.00 -1.99 6.01
N VAL A 108 -8.31 -1.43 5.02
CA VAL A 108 -6.99 -0.77 5.17
C VAL A 108 -6.97 0.30 6.27
N VAL A 109 -8.03 1.10 6.40
CA VAL A 109 -8.14 2.13 7.47
C VAL A 109 -8.12 1.48 8.85
N SER A 110 -8.96 0.46 9.08
CA SER A 110 -9.01 -0.25 10.36
C SER A 110 -7.73 -1.03 10.65
N ALA A 111 -7.07 -1.54 9.61
CA ALA A 111 -5.84 -2.30 9.72
C ALA A 111 -4.66 -1.41 10.11
N ILE A 112 -4.53 -0.21 9.50
CA ILE A 112 -3.53 0.79 9.91
C ILE A 112 -3.73 1.17 11.38
N ALA A 113 -4.98 1.44 11.80
CA ALA A 113 -5.26 1.79 13.19
C ALA A 113 -4.89 0.67 14.17
N ASN A 114 -5.33 -0.57 13.90
CA ASN A 114 -5.03 -1.73 14.73
C ASN A 114 -3.54 -2.03 14.79
N HIS A 115 -2.85 -2.07 13.64
CA HIS A 115 -1.42 -2.38 13.62
C HIS A 115 -0.56 -1.25 14.20
N THR A 116 -0.97 0.02 14.08
CA THR A 116 -0.34 1.12 14.79
C THR A 116 -0.43 0.90 16.31
N ALA A 117 -1.61 0.60 16.84
CA ALA A 117 -1.78 0.32 18.27
C ALA A 117 -0.91 -0.86 18.73
N ARG A 118 -0.82 -1.93 17.93
CA ARG A 118 0.03 -3.09 18.22
C ARG A 118 1.52 -2.82 18.11
N VAL A 119 1.96 -1.87 17.29
CA VAL A 119 3.36 -1.41 17.28
C VAL A 119 3.70 -0.71 18.59
N MET A 120 2.75 0.05 19.15
CA MET A 120 2.92 0.82 20.39
C MET A 120 2.66 0.02 21.67
N ASP A 121 2.05 -1.16 21.56
CA ASP A 121 1.77 -2.02 22.70
C ASP A 121 3.07 -2.67 23.23
N THR A 122 3.51 -2.19 24.39
CA THR A 122 4.74 -2.66 25.05
C THR A 122 4.59 -3.98 25.81
N ASP A 123 3.37 -4.50 25.96
CA ASP A 123 3.12 -5.84 26.49
C ASP A 123 3.33 -6.91 25.41
N LEU A 124 3.30 -6.52 24.12
CA LEU A 124 3.67 -7.38 23.01
C LEU A 124 5.18 -7.56 22.90
N THR A 125 5.59 -8.77 22.55
CA THR A 125 7.00 -9.05 22.24
C THR A 125 7.46 -8.24 21.02
N ARG A 126 8.76 -7.97 20.95
CA ARG A 126 9.41 -7.34 19.78
C ARG A 126 8.97 -7.98 18.45
N PHE A 127 8.80 -9.30 18.44
CA PHE A 127 8.37 -10.04 17.26
C PHE A 127 6.97 -9.60 16.77
N PHE A 128 5.97 -9.52 17.67
CA PHE A 128 4.61 -9.13 17.29
C PHE A 128 4.49 -7.64 16.98
N ARG A 129 5.24 -6.79 17.68
CA ARG A 129 5.36 -5.35 17.36
C ARG A 129 5.98 -5.17 15.98
N GLY A 130 7.08 -5.87 15.69
CA GLY A 130 7.73 -5.86 14.38
C GLY A 130 6.87 -6.44 13.25
N GLN A 131 6.07 -7.48 13.52
CA GLN A 131 5.09 -7.97 12.54
C GLN A 131 4.05 -6.89 12.22
N SER A 132 3.58 -6.16 13.24
CA SER A 132 2.62 -5.07 13.05
C SER A 132 3.23 -3.88 12.31
N LEU A 133 4.51 -3.57 12.54
CA LEU A 133 5.22 -2.55 11.77
C LEU A 133 5.28 -2.89 10.27
N ARG A 134 5.50 -4.16 9.92
CA ARG A 134 5.47 -4.61 8.51
C ARG A 134 4.12 -4.38 7.84
N PHE A 135 3.01 -4.53 8.57
CA PHE A 135 1.68 -4.17 8.08
C PHE A 135 1.54 -2.66 7.88
N VAL A 136 1.97 -1.83 8.83
CA VAL A 136 1.93 -0.37 8.69
C VAL A 136 2.75 0.11 7.48
N LEU A 137 3.98 -0.41 7.29
CA LEU A 137 4.83 -0.07 6.14
C LEU A 137 4.13 -0.30 4.80
N HIS A 138 3.39 -1.40 4.69
CA HIS A 138 2.70 -1.79 3.47
C HIS A 138 1.41 -1.01 3.26
N PHE A 139 0.52 -1.01 4.27
CA PHE A 139 -0.82 -0.45 4.15
C PHE A 139 -0.83 1.07 3.98
N VAL A 140 0.18 1.78 4.48
CA VAL A 140 0.35 3.21 4.14
C VAL A 140 0.73 3.38 2.67
N GLY A 141 1.39 2.41 2.03
CA GLY A 141 1.49 2.35 0.58
C GLY A 141 0.14 2.13 -0.08
N ASP A 142 -0.56 1.05 0.28
CA ASP A 142 -1.84 0.64 -0.34
C ASP A 142 -2.86 1.77 -0.37
N ILE A 143 -3.04 2.45 0.76
CA ILE A 143 -4.07 3.47 0.93
C ILE A 143 -3.87 4.70 0.01
N HIS A 144 -2.68 4.85 -0.57
CA HIS A 144 -2.36 5.89 -1.54
C HIS A 144 -2.54 5.43 -3.00
N GLN A 145 -2.86 4.16 -3.26
CA GLN A 145 -3.23 3.68 -4.59
C GLN A 145 -4.73 3.92 -4.80
N PRO A 146 -5.17 4.76 -5.76
CA PRO A 146 -6.58 5.11 -5.91
C PRO A 146 -7.56 3.92 -5.99
N LEU A 147 -7.20 2.86 -6.72
CA LEU A 147 -8.04 1.66 -6.88
C LEU A 147 -8.04 0.74 -5.66
N HIS A 148 -7.20 0.99 -4.63
CA HIS A 148 -7.31 0.37 -3.30
C HIS A 148 -8.38 1.03 -2.43
N THR A 149 -8.99 2.10 -2.93
CA THR A 149 -10.00 2.89 -2.24
C THR A 149 -11.31 2.91 -3.02
N GLU A 150 -11.56 1.90 -3.85
CA GLU A 150 -12.66 1.82 -4.80
C GLU A 150 -13.23 0.40 -4.87
N LYS A 151 -14.56 0.28 -4.91
CA LYS A 151 -15.25 -1.00 -5.04
C LYS A 151 -15.48 -1.40 -6.50
N GLU A 152 -15.69 -0.46 -7.41
CA GLU A 152 -16.09 -0.69 -8.80
C GLU A 152 -15.25 -1.78 -9.45
N ASP A 153 -15.92 -2.81 -9.96
CA ASP A 153 -15.29 -4.03 -10.50
C ASP A 153 -14.16 -4.66 -9.64
N ARG A 154 -14.31 -4.62 -8.32
CA ARG A 154 -13.30 -5.07 -7.32
C ARG A 154 -12.01 -4.23 -7.43
N GLY A 155 -12.16 -2.92 -7.31
CA GLY A 155 -11.07 -1.97 -7.49
C GLY A 155 -10.49 -2.01 -8.90
N GLY A 156 -11.29 -2.22 -9.93
CA GLY A 156 -10.83 -2.31 -11.32
C GLY A 156 -10.15 -3.62 -11.72
N ASN A 157 -10.15 -4.65 -10.87
CA ASN A 157 -9.66 -5.98 -11.24
C ASN A 157 -10.54 -6.67 -12.29
N GLY A 158 -11.83 -6.34 -12.33
CA GLY A 158 -12.79 -6.80 -13.33
C GLY A 158 -12.73 -6.04 -14.65
N ILE A 159 -12.10 -4.86 -14.68
CA ILE A 159 -12.02 -4.01 -15.86
C ILE A 159 -10.86 -4.48 -16.73
N GLU A 160 -11.18 -5.29 -17.75
CA GLU A 160 -10.19 -5.77 -18.71
C GLU A 160 -9.68 -4.62 -19.59
N VAL A 161 -8.36 -4.47 -19.70
CA VAL A 161 -7.71 -3.43 -20.49
C VAL A 161 -6.51 -4.00 -21.24
N VAL A 162 -5.89 -3.19 -22.08
CA VAL A 162 -4.62 -3.48 -22.74
C VAL A 162 -3.56 -2.52 -22.20
N PHE A 163 -2.32 -2.98 -22.07
CA PHE A 163 -1.18 -2.12 -21.77
C PHE A 163 0.02 -2.60 -22.60
N GLU A 164 0.51 -1.74 -23.49
CA GLU A 164 1.62 -2.05 -24.40
C GLU A 164 1.30 -3.29 -25.27
N GLY A 165 0.08 -3.34 -25.78
CA GLY A 165 -0.43 -4.45 -26.60
C GLY A 165 -0.73 -5.75 -25.84
N LYS A 166 -0.53 -5.80 -24.51
CA LYS A 166 -0.78 -7.00 -23.68
C LYS A 166 -2.08 -6.86 -22.89
N ARG A 167 -2.93 -7.89 -22.91
CA ARG A 167 -4.15 -7.95 -22.08
C ARG A 167 -3.81 -8.01 -20.60
N THR A 168 -4.51 -7.22 -19.79
CA THR A 168 -4.38 -7.13 -18.34
C THR A 168 -5.69 -6.58 -17.74
N ASN A 169 -5.67 -6.11 -16.49
CA ASN A 169 -6.77 -5.36 -15.88
C ASN A 169 -6.30 -3.97 -15.40
N LEU A 170 -7.26 -3.07 -15.18
CA LEU A 170 -7.01 -1.69 -14.80
C LEU A 170 -6.23 -1.59 -13.49
N HIS A 171 -6.55 -2.42 -12.50
CA HIS A 171 -5.85 -2.44 -11.21
C HIS A 171 -4.36 -2.71 -11.38
N SER A 172 -4.00 -3.78 -12.11
CA SER A 172 -2.61 -4.14 -12.42
C SER A 172 -1.88 -3.05 -13.21
N VAL A 173 -2.59 -2.28 -14.04
CA VAL A 173 -2.02 -1.12 -14.73
C VAL A 173 -1.54 -0.06 -13.74
N TRP A 174 -2.35 0.26 -12.73
CA TRP A 174 -2.01 1.24 -11.70
C TRP A 174 -0.95 0.73 -10.73
N ASP A 175 -1.08 -0.49 -10.21
CA ASP A 175 -0.14 -1.02 -9.22
C ASP A 175 1.26 -1.23 -9.79
N THR A 176 1.33 -1.78 -10.99
CA THR A 176 2.55 -2.41 -11.47
C THR A 176 3.01 -1.83 -12.79
N LEU A 177 2.15 -1.73 -13.80
CA LEU A 177 2.60 -1.46 -15.17
C LEU A 177 2.99 -0.01 -15.40
N ILE A 178 2.19 0.96 -14.90
CA ILE A 178 2.55 2.38 -14.96
C ILE A 178 3.83 2.65 -14.17
N PRO A 179 3.97 2.27 -12.87
CA PRO A 179 5.21 2.46 -12.13
C PRO A 179 6.43 1.82 -12.81
N ASN A 180 6.31 0.56 -13.27
CA ASN A 180 7.43 -0.15 -13.89
C ASN A 180 7.84 0.48 -15.22
N LYS A 181 6.88 0.89 -16.06
CA LYS A 181 7.18 1.58 -17.32
C LYS A 181 7.81 2.94 -17.06
N TYR A 182 7.26 3.71 -16.13
CA TYR A 182 7.75 5.04 -15.75
C TYR A 182 9.19 5.00 -15.26
N ARG A 183 9.51 4.02 -14.42
CA ARG A 183 10.87 3.80 -13.90
C ARG A 183 11.73 2.92 -14.79
N LYS A 184 11.26 2.63 -16.01
CA LYS A 184 11.97 1.88 -17.06
C LYS A 184 12.48 0.53 -16.59
N ARG A 185 11.77 -0.17 -15.70
CA ARG A 185 12.20 -1.42 -15.06
C ARG A 185 12.71 -2.46 -16.06
N GLU A 186 12.06 -2.58 -17.22
CA GLU A 186 12.46 -3.56 -18.24
C GLU A 186 13.84 -3.25 -18.87
N GLU A 187 14.32 -2.01 -18.80
CA GLU A 187 15.66 -1.59 -19.25
C GLU A 187 16.76 -1.97 -18.24
N TRP A 188 16.40 -2.28 -16.98
CA TRP A 188 17.33 -2.75 -15.95
C TRP A 188 17.59 -4.24 -16.14
N GLY A 189 18.54 -4.51 -17.04
CA GLY A 189 18.83 -5.82 -17.62
C GLY A 189 18.81 -7.00 -16.65
N GLY A 190 17.79 -7.85 -16.80
CA GLY A 190 17.79 -9.23 -16.27
C GLY A 190 16.49 -9.68 -15.59
N GLY A 191 15.57 -8.77 -15.27
CA GLY A 191 14.28 -9.11 -14.63
C GLY A 191 14.40 -9.73 -13.22
N GLY A 192 15.55 -9.56 -12.56
CA GLY A 192 15.83 -10.07 -11.22
C GLY A 192 15.40 -9.12 -10.10
N ARG A 193 15.40 -9.63 -8.86
CA ARG A 193 15.05 -8.88 -7.64
C ARG A 193 15.97 -7.69 -7.37
N ASP A 194 17.25 -7.82 -7.70
CA ASP A 194 18.27 -6.80 -7.47
C ASP A 194 18.01 -5.51 -8.28
N SER A 195 17.39 -5.61 -9.46
CA SER A 195 17.06 -4.43 -10.26
C SER A 195 15.81 -3.69 -9.79
N GLU A 196 14.87 -4.38 -9.13
CA GLU A 196 13.65 -3.76 -8.60
C GLU A 196 13.93 -2.98 -7.31
N GLU A 197 14.77 -3.54 -6.44
CA GLU A 197 15.22 -2.88 -5.22
C GLU A 197 16.04 -1.63 -5.55
N GLU A 198 16.99 -1.73 -6.47
CA GLU A 198 17.79 -0.59 -6.93
C GLU A 198 16.93 0.51 -7.58
N ALA A 199 15.99 0.13 -8.45
CA ALA A 199 15.07 1.08 -9.07
C ALA A 199 14.19 1.80 -8.02
N ALA A 200 13.69 1.08 -7.02
CA ALA A 200 12.92 1.65 -5.92
C ALA A 200 13.75 2.63 -5.08
N PHE A 201 14.99 2.24 -4.76
CA PHE A 201 15.92 3.07 -4.00
C PHE A 201 16.22 4.37 -4.74
N LEU A 202 16.56 4.29 -6.04
CA LEU A 202 16.87 5.47 -6.84
C LEU A 202 15.65 6.37 -7.04
N TRP A 203 14.46 5.80 -7.22
CA TRP A 203 13.23 6.58 -7.29
C TRP A 203 12.97 7.32 -5.97
N ALA A 204 13.13 6.67 -4.82
CA ALA A 204 13.01 7.32 -3.53
C ALA A 204 14.02 8.47 -3.36
N GLN A 205 15.28 8.27 -3.77
CA GLN A 205 16.31 9.31 -3.73
C GLN A 205 15.96 10.52 -4.62
N GLU A 206 15.43 10.29 -5.82
CA GLU A 206 14.96 11.35 -6.72
C GLU A 206 13.77 12.12 -6.15
N LEU A 207 12.77 11.40 -5.60
CA LEU A 207 11.60 12.02 -4.97
C LEU A 207 12.00 12.88 -3.77
N HIS A 208 12.94 12.39 -2.95
CA HIS A 208 13.49 13.13 -1.81
C HIS A 208 14.29 14.36 -2.24
N ALA A 209 15.16 14.22 -3.25
CA ALA A 209 16.00 15.32 -3.74
C ALA A 209 15.19 16.42 -4.45
N SER A 210 14.08 16.05 -5.10
CA SER A 210 13.14 17.00 -5.74
C SER A 210 12.11 17.57 -4.78
N ASP A 211 12.16 17.20 -3.50
CA ASP A 211 11.20 17.66 -2.51
C ASP A 211 11.53 19.10 -2.07
N GLU A 212 10.90 20.07 -2.73
CA GLU A 212 11.02 21.49 -2.41
C GLU A 212 10.41 21.84 -1.05
N ASP A 213 9.50 21.00 -0.54
CA ASP A 213 8.85 21.15 0.75
C ASP A 213 9.62 20.40 1.84
N GLN A 214 10.87 20.78 2.08
CA GLN A 214 11.64 20.23 3.21
C GLN A 214 11.11 20.67 4.58
N GLY A 215 9.96 21.36 4.63
CA GLY A 215 9.52 22.16 5.77
C GLY A 215 8.02 22.12 6.02
N GLY A 216 7.49 20.93 6.30
CA GLY A 216 6.34 20.79 7.17
C GLY A 216 5.22 19.92 6.63
N LEU A 217 5.05 18.75 7.24
CA LEU A 217 3.77 18.04 7.27
C LEU A 217 2.74 18.80 8.15
N ASP A 218 2.80 20.13 8.16
CA ASP A 218 1.97 21.01 8.98
C ASP A 218 0.59 21.06 8.36
N GLY A 219 -0.36 20.40 9.02
CA GLY A 219 -1.71 20.15 8.50
C GLY A 219 -1.96 18.71 8.08
N GLU A 220 -0.92 17.87 7.96
CA GLU A 220 -1.11 16.43 7.82
C GLU A 220 -1.48 15.83 9.18
N CYS A 221 -2.48 14.94 9.17
CA CYS A 221 -2.96 14.27 10.37
C CYS A 221 -1.83 13.57 11.14
N ALA A 222 -1.89 13.63 12.48
CA ALA A 222 -0.78 13.27 13.37
C ALA A 222 -1.20 12.65 14.71
N ASP A 223 -2.49 12.60 15.02
CA ASP A 223 -3.01 12.33 16.35
C ASP A 223 -3.85 11.05 16.44
N ASP A 224 -4.65 10.74 15.42
CA ASP A 224 -5.49 9.53 15.39
C ASP A 224 -5.26 8.69 14.14
N ALA A 225 -4.79 7.45 14.32
CA ALA A 225 -4.43 6.55 13.23
C ALA A 225 -5.58 6.29 12.25
N ALA A 226 -6.81 6.15 12.75
CA ALA A 226 -7.97 5.86 11.92
C ALA A 226 -8.43 7.11 11.15
N ALA A 227 -8.42 8.27 11.79
CA ALA A 227 -8.73 9.54 11.16
C ALA A 227 -7.72 9.88 10.05
N CYS A 228 -6.42 9.72 10.33
CA CYS A 228 -5.37 9.96 9.34
C CYS A 228 -5.49 9.02 8.15
N ALA A 229 -5.66 7.72 8.41
CA ALA A 229 -5.84 6.74 7.35
C ALA A 229 -7.10 7.01 6.52
N LEU A 230 -8.22 7.41 7.15
CA LEU A 230 -9.44 7.78 6.42
C LEU A 230 -9.24 9.01 5.54
N GLU A 231 -8.52 10.02 6.02
CA GLU A 231 -8.16 11.21 5.23
C GLU A 231 -7.32 10.83 4.01
N TRP A 232 -6.28 10.00 4.19
CA TRP A 232 -5.42 9.54 3.10
C TRP A 232 -6.19 8.72 2.07
N ALA A 233 -7.05 7.81 2.52
CA ALA A 233 -7.89 7.02 1.65
C ALA A 233 -8.85 7.92 0.85
N GLY A 234 -9.48 8.88 1.52
CA GLY A 234 -10.39 9.83 0.88
C GLY A 234 -9.69 10.66 -0.19
N GLU A 235 -8.45 11.10 0.08
CA GLU A 235 -7.64 11.79 -0.93
C GLU A 235 -7.36 10.91 -2.15
N ALA A 236 -6.88 9.68 -1.95
CA ALA A 236 -6.57 8.75 -3.04
C ALA A 236 -7.83 8.44 -3.87
N ASN A 237 -8.96 8.20 -3.22
CA ASN A 237 -10.26 7.95 -3.85
C ASN A 237 -10.71 9.13 -4.74
N THR A 238 -10.34 10.38 -4.44
CA THR A 238 -10.67 11.50 -5.34
C THR A 238 -10.08 11.36 -6.74
N TYR A 239 -8.95 10.67 -6.88
CA TYR A 239 -8.33 10.41 -8.19
C TYR A 239 -9.09 9.37 -9.01
N VAL A 240 -9.94 8.55 -8.38
CA VAL A 240 -10.81 7.62 -9.09
C VAL A 240 -11.73 8.39 -10.04
N CYS A 241 -12.49 9.35 -9.51
CA CYS A 241 -13.38 10.20 -10.32
C CYS A 241 -12.62 11.19 -11.19
N ARG A 242 -11.53 11.78 -10.68
CA ARG A 242 -10.81 12.85 -11.41
C ARG A 242 -10.00 12.32 -12.58
N TYR A 243 -9.58 11.06 -12.52
CA TYR A 243 -8.65 10.51 -13.49
C TYR A 243 -8.94 9.06 -13.87
N VAL A 244 -8.93 8.13 -12.89
CA VAL A 244 -8.90 6.68 -13.16
C VAL A 244 -10.09 6.24 -14.01
N LEU A 245 -11.29 6.66 -13.62
CA LEU A 245 -12.58 6.34 -14.24
C LEU A 245 -13.31 7.63 -14.67
N LYS A 246 -12.59 8.70 -15.00
CA LYS A 246 -13.17 10.02 -15.35
C LYS A 246 -14.17 9.94 -16.51
N ASP A 247 -13.98 8.96 -17.40
CA ASP A 247 -14.81 8.68 -18.58
C ASP A 247 -15.61 7.38 -18.38
N ASP A 248 -15.90 7.00 -17.13
CA ASP A 248 -16.55 5.75 -16.71
C ASP A 248 -15.71 4.49 -17.06
N VAL A 249 -16.20 3.29 -16.70
CA VAL A 249 -15.57 2.00 -17.05
C VAL A 249 -15.45 1.86 -18.57
N GLU A 250 -16.46 2.33 -19.30
CA GLU A 250 -16.51 2.33 -20.76
C GLU A 250 -15.37 3.14 -21.40
N GLY A 251 -14.83 4.15 -20.70
CA GLY A 251 -13.71 4.98 -21.15
C GLY A 251 -12.35 4.28 -21.11
N VAL A 252 -12.21 3.19 -20.36
CA VAL A 252 -10.94 2.45 -20.21
C VAL A 252 -11.02 1.00 -20.66
N GLN A 253 -12.21 0.39 -20.61
CA GLN A 253 -12.37 -1.03 -20.90
C GLN A 253 -11.96 -1.39 -22.33
N GLY A 254 -11.06 -2.37 -22.47
CA GLY A 254 -10.50 -2.83 -23.74
C GLY A 254 -9.50 -1.87 -24.39
N MET A 255 -9.25 -0.69 -23.81
CA MET A 255 -8.34 0.31 -24.36
C MET A 255 -6.88 -0.04 -24.05
N ASP A 256 -5.96 0.35 -24.94
CA ASP A 256 -4.53 0.35 -24.61
C ASP A 256 -4.18 1.61 -23.84
N LEU A 257 -3.91 1.44 -22.54
CA LEU A 257 -3.67 2.54 -21.60
C LEU A 257 -2.23 3.03 -21.61
N ALA A 258 -1.34 2.46 -22.43
CA ALA A 258 0.09 2.81 -22.45
C ALA A 258 0.44 4.11 -23.21
N GLY A 259 -0.56 4.80 -23.77
CA GLY A 259 -0.44 6.11 -24.44
C GLY A 259 -0.81 7.28 -23.53
N GLY A 260 -1.73 8.15 -23.98
CA GLY A 260 -2.08 9.37 -23.23
C GLY A 260 -2.68 9.16 -21.83
N TYR A 261 -3.26 7.98 -21.56
CA TYR A 261 -3.67 7.59 -20.21
C TYR A 261 -2.46 7.37 -19.30
N TYR A 262 -1.43 6.67 -19.78
CA TYR A 262 -0.19 6.51 -19.04
C TYR A 262 0.47 7.87 -18.76
N ASP A 263 0.55 8.76 -19.76
CA ASP A 263 1.22 10.06 -19.62
C ASP A 263 0.62 10.96 -18.52
N GLY A 264 -0.70 10.92 -18.33
CA GLY A 264 -1.33 11.68 -17.24
C GLY A 264 -1.33 10.96 -15.90
N ALA A 265 -1.24 9.62 -15.89
CA ALA A 265 -1.22 8.83 -14.68
C ALA A 265 0.12 8.88 -13.94
N THR A 266 1.24 9.06 -14.66
CA THR A 266 2.58 9.11 -14.05
C THR A 266 2.69 10.17 -12.97
N ASP A 267 2.17 11.37 -13.21
CA ASP A 267 2.23 12.48 -12.24
C ASP A 267 1.40 12.17 -10.97
N ILE A 268 0.33 11.40 -11.11
CA ILE A 268 -0.52 10.98 -9.98
C ILE A 268 0.20 9.90 -9.18
N VAL A 269 0.78 8.91 -9.84
CA VAL A 269 1.59 7.85 -9.22
C VAL A 269 2.74 8.46 -8.42
N ASP A 270 3.51 9.35 -9.03
CA ASP A 270 4.67 10.01 -8.40
C ASP A 270 4.25 10.82 -7.17
N ARG A 271 3.11 11.52 -7.26
CA ARG A 271 2.52 12.28 -6.14
C ARG A 271 2.07 11.36 -5.01
N MET A 272 1.40 10.27 -5.31
CA MET A 272 0.88 9.34 -4.30
C MET A 272 1.97 8.57 -3.60
N ILE A 273 3.01 8.14 -4.30
CA ILE A 273 4.19 7.51 -3.69
C ILE A 273 4.93 8.51 -2.81
N ARG A 274 5.10 9.76 -3.27
CA ARG A 274 5.71 10.83 -2.45
C ARG A 274 4.92 11.04 -1.15
N LYS A 275 3.59 11.16 -1.24
CA LYS A 275 2.71 11.31 -0.07
C LYS A 275 2.78 10.11 0.87
N GLY A 276 2.72 8.89 0.33
CA GLY A 276 2.85 7.65 1.09
C GLY A 276 4.15 7.61 1.89
N GLY A 277 5.29 7.91 1.26
CA GLY A 277 6.59 7.92 1.95
C GLY A 277 6.69 8.98 3.05
N ARG A 278 6.19 10.20 2.79
CA ARG A 278 6.24 11.32 3.75
C ARG A 278 5.32 11.09 4.95
N ARG A 279 4.09 10.61 4.71
CA ARG A 279 3.13 10.25 5.76
C ARG A 279 3.62 9.07 6.59
N LEU A 280 4.18 8.05 5.94
CA LEU A 280 4.78 6.90 6.63
C LEU A 280 5.94 7.35 7.54
N ALA A 281 6.85 8.19 7.06
CA ALA A 281 7.94 8.70 7.87
C ALA A 281 7.45 9.49 9.09
N ARG A 282 6.49 10.42 8.88
CA ARG A 282 5.85 11.17 9.98
C ARG A 282 5.30 10.22 11.03
N TRP A 283 4.55 9.21 10.58
CA TRP A 283 3.87 8.28 11.46
C TRP A 283 4.87 7.45 12.29
N ILE A 284 5.95 6.97 11.66
CA ILE A 284 7.02 6.25 12.36
C ILE A 284 7.76 7.17 13.34
N ASN A 285 8.03 8.43 12.96
CA ASN A 285 8.66 9.41 13.85
C ASN A 285 7.82 9.65 15.11
N LEU A 286 6.50 9.81 14.96
CA LEU A 286 5.57 9.99 16.09
C LEU A 286 5.51 8.74 16.98
N MET A 287 5.45 7.55 16.39
CA MET A 287 5.50 6.29 17.15
C MET A 287 6.81 6.15 17.94
N ALA A 288 7.95 6.47 17.33
CA ALA A 288 9.25 6.38 17.98
C ALA A 288 9.40 7.40 19.12
N GLU A 289 8.92 8.64 18.93
CA GLU A 289 8.90 9.66 19.98
C GLU A 289 8.03 9.22 21.17
N ALA A 290 6.86 8.65 20.90
CA ALA A 290 5.97 8.14 21.94
C ALA A 290 6.60 6.93 22.69
N ASP A 291 7.25 6.01 21.98
CA ASP A 291 7.91 4.83 22.58
C ASP A 291 9.07 5.25 23.49
N ALA A 292 9.86 6.25 23.08
CA ALA A 292 10.95 6.80 23.89
C ALA A 292 10.45 7.39 25.21
N LYS A 293 9.36 8.16 25.19
CA LYS A 293 8.75 8.73 26.41
C LYS A 293 8.25 7.67 27.38
N VAL A 294 7.69 6.57 26.85
CA VAL A 294 7.27 5.42 27.69
C VAL A 294 8.48 4.75 28.33
N GLY A 295 9.57 4.58 27.58
CA GLY A 295 10.85 4.06 28.10
C GLY A 295 11.39 4.88 29.27
N GLU A 296 11.47 6.20 29.12
CA GLU A 296 11.93 7.13 30.16
C GLU A 296 11.07 7.03 31.44
N SER A 297 9.74 6.99 31.29
CA SER A 297 8.84 6.88 32.45
C SER A 297 9.02 5.59 33.25
N ARG A 298 9.33 4.47 32.58
CA ARG A 298 9.57 3.18 33.22
C ARG A 298 10.92 3.12 33.91
N GLU A 299 11.95 3.75 33.33
CA GLU A 299 13.25 3.86 33.97
C GLU A 299 13.14 4.68 35.27
N ASP A 300 12.42 5.80 35.25
CA ASP A 300 12.17 6.63 36.43
C ASP A 300 11.40 5.86 37.53
N GLU A 301 10.32 5.15 37.18
CA GLU A 301 9.61 4.27 38.12
C GLU A 301 10.50 3.16 38.69
N SER A 302 11.39 2.58 37.88
CA SER A 302 12.30 1.52 38.33
C SER A 302 13.38 2.02 39.30
N LEU A 303 13.85 3.26 39.12
CA LEU A 303 14.79 3.92 40.04
C LEU A 303 14.12 4.22 41.38
N VAL A 304 12.87 4.71 41.36
CA VAL A 304 12.09 4.96 42.58
C VAL A 304 11.83 3.67 43.39
N VAL A 305 11.60 2.54 42.72
CA VAL A 305 11.38 1.25 43.39
C VAL A 305 12.68 0.63 43.94
N GLN A 306 13.84 0.95 43.37
CA GLN A 306 15.14 0.47 43.88
C GLN A 306 15.64 1.25 45.11
N ASP A 307 15.08 2.44 45.36
CA ASP A 307 15.40 3.30 46.51
C ASP A 307 14.47 3.10 47.74
N LEU A 308 13.59 2.07 47.71
CA LEU A 308 12.70 1.66 48.81
C LEU A 308 13.09 0.29 49.38
#